data_AF-A0A495ZQF9-F1
#
_entry.id   AF-A0A495ZQF9-F1
#
_cell.length_a   1.000
_cell.length_b   1.000
_cell.length_c   1.000
_cell.angle_alpha   90.00
_cell.angle_beta   90.00
_cell.angle_gamma   90.00
#
_symmetry.space_group_name_H-M   'P 1'
#
loop_
_entity.id
_entity.type
_entity.pdbx_description
1 polymer ?
#
loop_
_entity_poly.entity_id
_entity_poly.type
_entity_poly.pdbx_seq_one_letter_code
_entity_poly.pdbx_strand_id
1 'polypeptide(L)'
;MKLANQTFVPFVLVLTILTLLIGCGGGTQKPSASVISKLVEENLSKGVPASWVEARFWTTQATIKKIKIEEWGKFNEARKYWPAKIRVVGTAKAEMGFFEFEDRDFDVVAEFIFSQDDFGKWQCSRK
;
A
#
# COMPACT_ATOMS: atom_id res chain seq x y z
N MET A 1 54.83 -32.83 -18.13
CA MET A 1 53.98 -32.80 -16.92
C MET A 1 52.60 -32.30 -17.32
N LYS A 2 51.56 -33.04 -16.93
CA LYS A 2 50.17 -32.91 -17.41
C LYS A 2 49.43 -31.72 -16.77
N LEU A 3 48.51 -31.17 -17.58
CA LEU A 3 47.44 -30.21 -17.28
C LEU A 3 46.50 -30.66 -16.14
N ALA A 4 45.95 -29.67 -15.42
CA ALA A 4 44.58 -29.55 -14.86
C ALA A 4 44.64 -28.54 -13.68
N ASN A 5 43.66 -27.69 -13.35
CA ASN A 5 42.27 -27.64 -13.76
C ASN A 5 41.72 -26.23 -13.54
N GLN A 6 41.03 -25.72 -14.56
CA GLN A 6 40.11 -24.60 -14.53
C GLN A 6 38.91 -24.96 -13.64
N THR A 7 38.38 -24.02 -12.86
CA THR A 7 36.92 -23.85 -12.65
C THR A 7 36.65 -22.45 -12.11
N PHE A 8 36.66 -21.51 -13.05
CA PHE A 8 36.03 -20.21 -12.92
C PHE A 8 34.63 -20.37 -13.50
N VAL A 9 33.58 -20.47 -12.68
CA VAL A 9 32.18 -20.41 -13.14
C VAL A 9 31.33 -19.65 -12.11
N PRO A 10 30.51 -18.68 -12.53
CA PRO A 10 30.12 -17.52 -11.74
C PRO A 10 28.84 -17.77 -10.92
N PHE A 11 28.86 -17.40 -9.65
CA PHE A 11 27.71 -17.51 -8.74
C PHE A 11 26.71 -16.34 -8.85
N VAL A 12 26.82 -15.51 -9.88
CA VAL A 12 26.09 -14.22 -9.98
C VAL A 12 24.91 -14.27 -10.97
N LEU A 13 24.64 -15.40 -11.61
CA LEU A 13 23.71 -15.46 -12.76
C LEU A 13 22.39 -16.23 -12.53
N VAL A 14 21.97 -16.43 -11.27
CA VAL A 14 20.70 -17.13 -10.96
C VAL A 14 19.68 -16.25 -10.20
N LEU A 15 20.03 -15.04 -9.74
CA LEU A 15 19.10 -14.18 -8.99
C LEU A 15 18.48 -13.02 -9.79
N THR A 16 18.66 -12.98 -11.10
CA THR A 16 18.14 -11.92 -11.99
C THR A 16 17.24 -12.44 -13.10
N ILE A 17 16.60 -13.60 -12.89
CA ILE A 17 15.52 -14.11 -13.79
C ILE A 17 14.27 -14.46 -12.98
N LEU A 18 13.95 -13.64 -11.96
CA LEU A 18 12.66 -13.71 -11.25
C LEU A 18 11.99 -12.34 -11.10
N THR A 19 12.23 -11.43 -12.05
CA THR A 19 11.56 -10.11 -12.09
C THR A 19 10.74 -9.89 -13.37
N LEU A 20 10.59 -10.92 -14.22
CA LEU A 20 9.99 -10.82 -15.56
C LEU A 20 8.71 -11.65 -15.77
N LEU A 21 7.99 -11.98 -14.69
CA LEU A 21 6.66 -12.61 -14.76
C LEU A 21 5.58 -11.84 -13.99
N ILE A 22 5.60 -10.51 -14.05
CA ILE A 22 4.36 -9.73 -13.87
C ILE A 22 3.99 -9.17 -15.25
N GLY A 23 3.83 -10.10 -16.19
CA GLY A 23 3.28 -9.81 -17.50
C GLY A 23 1.78 -9.59 -17.40
N CYS A 24 1.35 -8.44 -17.91
CA CYS A 24 0.07 -8.17 -18.56
C CYS A 24 -1.18 -8.82 -17.95
N GLY A 25 -1.74 -8.11 -16.97
CA GLY A 25 -3.16 -8.14 -16.68
C GLY A 25 -3.69 -6.71 -16.69
N GLY A 26 -3.63 -6.04 -17.85
CA GLY A 26 -4.34 -4.78 -18.09
C GLY A 26 -5.84 -5.06 -18.14
N GLY A 27 -6.39 -5.41 -16.99
CA GLY A 27 -7.74 -5.89 -16.84
C GLY A 27 -8.46 -5.00 -15.87
N THR A 28 -9.72 -4.75 -16.15
CA THR A 28 -10.71 -4.22 -15.22
C THR A 28 -10.88 -5.09 -13.96
N GLN A 29 -9.94 -5.97 -13.62
CA GLN A 29 -10.02 -6.86 -12.48
C GLN A 29 -9.80 -6.06 -11.18
N LYS A 30 -10.59 -6.38 -10.16
CA LYS A 30 -10.42 -5.79 -8.83
C LYS A 30 -9.08 -6.27 -8.22
N PRO A 31 -8.36 -5.42 -7.47
CA PRO A 31 -7.18 -5.87 -6.74
C PRO A 31 -7.57 -6.90 -5.67
N SER A 32 -6.65 -7.80 -5.34
CA SER A 32 -6.86 -8.78 -4.27
C SER A 32 -6.83 -8.10 -2.89
N ALA A 33 -7.42 -8.76 -1.88
CA ALA A 33 -7.43 -8.26 -0.51
C ALA A 33 -6.01 -7.99 0.04
N SER A 34 -5.04 -8.86 -0.28
CA SER A 34 -3.65 -8.68 0.15
C SER A 34 -2.98 -7.45 -0.47
N VAL A 35 -3.24 -7.19 -1.76
CA VAL A 35 -2.77 -5.98 -2.45
C VAL A 35 -3.38 -4.74 -1.83
N ILE A 36 -4.68 -4.78 -1.52
CA ILE A 36 -5.38 -3.65 -0.89
C ILE A 36 -4.82 -3.34 0.49
N SER A 37 -4.68 -4.34 1.36
CA SER A 37 -4.14 -4.12 2.71
C SER A 37 -2.77 -3.47 2.64
N LYS A 38 -1.87 -3.98 1.79
CA LYS A 38 -0.53 -3.41 1.59
C LYS A 38 -0.58 -1.96 1.12
N LEU A 39 -1.39 -1.65 0.11
CA LEU A 39 -1.48 -0.30 -0.44
C LEU A 39 -2.10 0.71 0.54
N VAL A 40 -3.10 0.28 1.32
CA VAL A 40 -3.72 1.10 2.35
C VAL A 40 -2.72 1.34 3.49
N GLU A 41 -1.99 0.31 3.94
CA GLU A 41 -0.91 0.47 4.92
C GLU A 41 0.18 1.43 4.42
N GLU A 42 0.66 1.26 3.20
CA GLU A 42 1.66 2.15 2.59
C GLU A 42 1.14 3.59 2.48
N ASN A 43 -0.14 3.78 2.11
CA ASN A 43 -0.75 5.11 2.02
C ASN A 43 -0.86 5.78 3.40
N LEU A 44 -1.26 5.03 4.43
CA LEU A 44 -1.50 5.56 5.78
C LEU A 44 -0.24 5.63 6.64
N SER A 45 0.83 4.88 6.31
CA SER A 45 2.12 4.95 7.01
C SER A 45 2.73 6.35 6.97
N LYS A 46 2.41 7.13 5.93
CA LYS A 46 2.82 8.53 5.76
C LYS A 46 2.06 9.50 6.68
N GLY A 47 0.98 9.04 7.31
CA GLY A 47 0.10 9.84 8.16
C GLY A 47 -1.38 9.55 7.87
N VAL A 48 -2.20 9.72 8.91
CA VAL A 48 -3.66 9.68 8.81
C VAL A 48 -4.22 11.12 8.82
N PRO A 49 -5.44 11.35 8.34
CA PRO A 49 -6.08 12.65 8.50
C PRO A 49 -6.15 13.04 9.98
N ALA A 50 -5.87 14.30 10.28
CA ALA A 50 -6.02 14.84 11.63
C ALA A 50 -7.44 14.60 12.18
N SER A 51 -8.45 14.64 11.31
CA SER A 51 -9.85 14.37 11.67
C SER A 51 -10.12 12.93 12.14
N TRP A 52 -9.26 11.96 11.85
CA TRP A 52 -9.47 10.57 12.33
C TRP A 52 -9.08 10.38 13.79
N VAL A 53 -8.24 11.27 14.31
CA VAL A 53 -7.66 11.19 15.66
C VAL A 53 -7.81 12.50 16.45
N GLU A 54 -8.66 13.41 15.97
CA GLU A 54 -8.91 14.73 16.59
C GLU A 54 -7.65 15.57 16.82
N ALA A 55 -6.63 15.42 15.97
CA ALA A 55 -5.40 16.21 16.05
C ALA A 55 -5.64 17.66 15.62
N ARG A 56 -4.89 18.61 16.19
CA ARG A 56 -5.01 20.04 15.83
C ARG A 56 -4.27 20.41 14.56
N PHE A 57 -3.11 19.82 14.31
CA PHE A 57 -2.23 20.22 13.21
C PHE A 57 -1.98 19.06 12.26
N TRP A 58 -1.15 18.10 12.67
CA TRP A 58 -0.84 16.94 11.86
C TRP A 58 -0.79 15.66 12.71
N THR A 59 -0.72 14.54 12.01
CA THR A 59 -0.49 13.23 12.60
C THR A 59 0.80 12.66 12.03
N THR A 60 1.47 11.83 12.80
CA THR A 60 2.63 11.07 12.34
C THR A 60 2.46 9.60 12.67
N GLN A 61 3.13 8.74 11.90
CA GLN A 61 3.31 7.32 12.20
C GLN A 61 2.02 6.59 12.60
N ALA A 62 1.24 6.17 11.62
CA ALA A 62 0.10 5.30 11.88
C ALA A 62 0.53 3.83 12.00
N THR A 63 0.03 3.14 13.03
CA THR A 63 0.11 1.69 13.17
C THR A 63 -1.27 1.11 12.89
N ILE A 64 -1.39 0.36 11.79
CA ILE A 64 -2.67 -0.23 11.37
C ILE A 64 -2.84 -1.59 12.07
N LYS A 65 -3.95 -1.75 12.80
CA LYS A 65 -4.32 -2.99 13.47
C LYS A 65 -5.20 -3.87 12.58
N LYS A 66 -6.10 -3.25 11.81
CA LYS A 66 -7.07 -3.98 10.97
C LYS A 66 -7.49 -3.16 9.76
N ILE A 67 -7.58 -3.84 8.63
CA ILE A 67 -8.16 -3.34 7.37
C ILE A 67 -9.28 -4.28 6.97
N LYS A 68 -10.47 -3.73 6.72
CA LYS A 68 -11.62 -4.48 6.22
C LYS A 68 -12.29 -3.71 5.10
N ILE A 69 -12.48 -4.37 3.96
CA ILE A 69 -13.27 -3.82 2.86
C ILE A 69 -14.75 -3.95 3.25
N GLU A 70 -15.43 -2.82 3.41
CA GLU A 70 -16.86 -2.79 3.75
C GLU A 70 -17.71 -2.82 2.47
N GLU A 71 -17.32 -2.06 1.45
CA GLU A 71 -18.11 -1.92 0.22
C GLU A 71 -17.20 -1.71 -1.00
N TRP A 72 -17.54 -2.36 -2.11
CA TRP A 72 -16.94 -2.09 -3.42
C TRP A 72 -17.88 -1.25 -4.27
N GLY A 73 -17.37 -0.15 -4.82
CA GLY A 73 -18.08 0.58 -5.86
C GLY A 73 -17.88 -0.05 -7.26
N LYS A 74 -18.51 0.56 -8.27
CA LYS A 74 -18.37 0.16 -9.67
C LYS A 74 -17.05 0.66 -10.26
N PHE A 75 -16.46 -0.10 -11.18
CA PHE A 75 -15.27 0.34 -11.92
C PHE A 75 -15.57 1.63 -12.68
N ASN A 76 -14.69 2.61 -12.57
CA ASN A 76 -14.78 3.83 -13.36
C ASN A 76 -13.97 3.62 -14.65
N GLU A 77 -14.64 3.35 -15.76
CA GLU A 77 -13.98 3.11 -17.04
C GLU A 77 -13.28 4.34 -17.62
N ALA A 78 -13.80 5.54 -17.35
CA ALA A 78 -13.25 6.79 -17.86
C ALA A 78 -11.92 7.16 -17.16
N ARG A 79 -11.81 6.86 -15.87
CA ARG A 79 -10.65 7.18 -15.02
C ARG A 79 -9.82 5.96 -14.60
N LYS A 80 -10.20 4.77 -15.08
CA LYS A 80 -9.52 3.48 -14.87
C LYS A 80 -9.22 3.16 -13.40
N TYR A 81 -10.23 3.24 -12.53
CA TYR A 81 -10.06 2.91 -11.11
C TYR A 81 -11.22 2.14 -10.49
N TRP A 82 -10.93 1.46 -9.38
CA TRP A 82 -11.89 0.82 -8.49
C TRP A 82 -12.03 1.62 -7.18
N PRO A 83 -13.21 2.17 -6.87
CA PRO A 83 -13.47 2.77 -5.57
C PRO A 83 -13.89 1.71 -4.55
N ALA A 84 -13.45 1.86 -3.30
CA ALA A 84 -13.90 1.03 -2.18
C ALA A 84 -14.05 1.84 -0.89
N LYS A 85 -15.01 1.45 -0.06
CA LYS A 85 -15.09 1.87 1.34
C LYS A 85 -14.36 0.86 2.20
N ILE A 86 -13.37 1.33 2.95
CA ILE A 86 -12.51 0.48 3.76
C ILE A 86 -12.58 0.99 5.20
N ARG A 87 -12.93 0.08 6.10
CA ARG A 87 -12.79 0.30 7.54
C ARG A 87 -11.35 0.06 7.93
N VAL A 88 -10.75 1.07 8.56
CA VAL A 88 -9.38 1.04 9.05
C VAL A 88 -9.40 1.26 10.55
N VAL A 89 -8.79 0.34 11.29
CA VAL A 89 -8.62 0.43 12.74
C VAL A 89 -7.13 0.47 13.04
N GLY A 90 -6.72 1.42 13.88
CA GLY A 90 -5.30 1.59 14.20
C GLY A 90 -5.07 2.62 15.29
N THR A 91 -3.80 2.98 15.46
CA THR A 91 -3.32 4.06 16.33
C THR A 91 -2.45 5.01 15.53
N ALA A 92 -2.45 6.30 15.85
CA ALA A 92 -1.49 7.25 15.30
C ALA A 92 -1.06 8.26 16.36
N LYS A 93 0.12 8.86 16.17
CA LYS A 93 0.59 9.98 16.99
C LYS A 93 -0.04 11.27 16.50
N ALA A 94 -0.91 11.85 17.32
CA ALA A 94 -1.58 13.11 17.09
C ALA A 94 -0.83 14.25 17.78
N GLU A 95 -0.59 15.36 17.08
CA GLU A 95 -0.12 16.60 17.71
C GLU A 95 -1.31 17.39 18.28
N MET A 96 -1.31 17.56 19.59
CA MET A 96 -2.38 18.22 20.36
C MET A 96 -2.03 19.68 20.69
N GLY A 97 -0.74 20.05 20.61
CA GLY A 97 -0.20 21.37 20.88
C GLY A 97 1.26 21.46 20.42
N PHE A 98 1.88 22.64 20.58
CA PHE A 98 3.19 22.98 19.98
C PHE A 98 4.33 21.96 20.22
N PHE A 99 4.24 21.11 21.25
CA PHE A 99 5.18 20.01 21.51
C PHE A 99 4.50 18.80 22.19
N GLU A 100 3.18 18.67 22.11
CA GLU A 100 2.43 17.62 22.79
C GLU A 100 1.93 16.60 21.77
N PHE A 101 2.45 15.37 21.88
CA PHE A 101 2.04 14.24 21.07
C PHE A 101 1.34 13.20 21.92
N GLU A 102 0.22 12.69 21.42
CA GLU A 102 -0.55 11.64 22.08
C GLU A 102 -0.85 10.51 21.09
N ASP A 103 -0.73 9.27 21.55
CA ASP A 103 -1.19 8.13 20.78
C ASP A 103 -2.73 8.07 20.86
N ARG A 104 -3.39 8.19 19.71
CA ARG A 104 -4.84 8.15 19.59
C ARG A 104 -5.27 6.97 18.74
N ASP A 105 -6.20 6.18 19.25
CA ASP A 105 -6.87 5.14 18.48
C ASP A 105 -7.82 5.78 17.45
N PHE A 106 -7.98 5.11 16.31
CA PHE A 106 -8.99 5.44 15.33
C PHE A 106 -9.67 4.18 14.79
N ASP A 107 -10.96 4.31 14.48
CA ASP A 107 -11.79 3.32 13.81
C ASP A 107 -12.71 4.04 12.83
N VAL A 108 -12.31 4.08 11.57
CA VAL A 108 -12.95 4.93 10.56
C VAL A 108 -13.24 4.15 9.28
N VAL A 109 -14.32 4.52 8.59
CA VAL A 109 -14.59 4.05 7.24
C VAL A 109 -14.23 5.18 6.28
N ALA A 110 -13.29 4.91 5.37
CA ALA A 110 -12.81 5.89 4.41
C ALA A 110 -12.91 5.38 2.97
N GLU A 111 -13.04 6.31 2.03
CA GLU A 111 -13.08 6.01 0.60
C GLU A 111 -11.65 5.99 0.04
N PHE A 112 -11.31 4.87 -0.61
CA PHE A 112 -10.06 4.69 -1.31
C PHE A 112 -10.33 4.42 -2.79
N ILE A 113 -9.40 4.87 -3.61
CA ILE A 113 -9.37 4.65 -5.04
C ILE A 113 -8.15 3.81 -5.37
N PHE A 114 -8.36 2.71 -6.10
CA PHE A 114 -7.33 1.81 -6.56
C PHE A 114 -7.20 1.89 -8.08
N SER A 115 -6.01 2.20 -8.58
CA SER A 115 -5.70 2.26 -10.01
C SER A 115 -4.37 1.58 -10.29
N GLN A 116 -4.13 1.17 -11.53
CA GLN A 116 -2.81 0.69 -11.97
C GLN A 116 -2.05 1.81 -12.67
N ASP A 117 -0.73 1.86 -12.51
CA ASP A 117 0.16 2.67 -13.34
C ASP A 117 0.37 2.03 -14.73
N ASP A 118 1.12 2.70 -15.60
CA ASP A 118 1.42 2.23 -16.97
C ASP A 118 2.20 0.90 -17.00
N PHE A 119 2.74 0.48 -15.86
CA PHE A 119 3.46 -0.79 -15.68
C PHE A 119 2.59 -1.87 -15.01
N GLY A 120 1.29 -1.62 -14.81
CA GLY A 120 0.36 -2.55 -14.18
C GLY A 120 0.49 -2.63 -12.65
N LYS A 121 1.27 -1.75 -12.01
CA LYS A 121 1.42 -1.73 -10.55
C LYS A 121 0.26 -0.99 -9.92
N TRP A 122 -0.37 -1.62 -8.95
CA TRP A 122 -1.46 -0.99 -8.21
C TRP A 122 -0.95 0.18 -7.36
N GLN A 123 -1.76 1.23 -7.32
CA GLN A 123 -1.59 2.43 -6.53
C GLN A 123 -2.90 2.66 -5.77
N CYS A 124 -2.78 3.34 -4.62
CA CYS A 124 -3.93 3.71 -3.80
C CYS A 124 -3.85 5.18 -3.43
N SER A 125 -4.98 5.87 -3.58
CA SER A 125 -5.19 7.22 -3.05
C SER A 125 -6.45 7.24 -2.20
N ARG A 126 -6.37 7.99 -1.09
CA ARG A 126 -7.55 8.33 -0.32
C ARG A 126 -8.27 9.47 -1.04
N LYS A 127 -9.59 9.35 -1.17
CA LYS A 127 -10.46 10.37 -1.75
C LYS A 127 -10.88 11.39 -0.69
#